data_AF-A0A3B0W3Q6-F1
#
_entry.id   AF-A0A3B0W3Q6-F1
#
_cell.length_a   1.000
_cell.length_b   1.000
_cell.length_c   1.000
_cell.angle_alpha   90.00
_cell.angle_beta   90.00
_cell.angle_gamma   90.00
#
_symmetry.space_group_name_H-M   'P 1'
#
loop_
_entity.id
_entity.type
_entity.pdbx_description
1 polymer ?
#
loop_
_entity_poly.entity_id
_entity_poly.type
_entity_poly.pdbx_seq_one_letter_code
_entity_poly.pdbx_strand_id
1 'polypeptide(L)'
;MNFELLKKGNLVFLLFITVTTLFIYTSDLPPQQAHTLFITLITASLWITEKLPIPVSSLIPIAAFPLFGILDSKLVAQSYGSPLIL
;
A
#
# COMPACT_ATOMS: atom_id res chain seq x y z
N MET A 1 9.55 16.72 -9.04
CA MET A 1 9.51 15.57 -8.11
C MET A 1 10.77 14.76 -8.34
N ASN A 2 11.71 14.76 -7.38
CA ASN A 2 13.02 14.10 -7.56
C ASN A 2 12.89 12.60 -7.23
N PHE A 3 12.70 11.76 -8.26
CA PHE A 3 12.71 10.29 -8.13
C PHE A 3 14.04 9.72 -7.61
N GLU A 4 15.07 10.56 -7.46
CA GLU A 4 16.38 10.22 -6.90
C GLU A 4 16.32 9.72 -5.43
N LEU A 5 15.28 10.07 -4.65
CA LEU A 5 15.04 9.52 -3.31
C LEU A 5 14.60 8.05 -3.32
N LEU A 6 13.94 7.60 -4.40
CA LEU A 6 13.67 6.17 -4.59
C LEU A 6 14.98 5.41 -4.81
N LYS A 7 15.97 6.00 -5.51
CA LYS A 7 17.27 5.37 -5.78
C LYS A 7 18.17 5.29 -4.55
N LYS A 8 18.24 6.34 -3.73
CA LYS A 8 19.23 6.45 -2.64
C LYS A 8 18.96 5.55 -1.42
N GLY A 9 17.72 5.07 -1.26
CA GLY A 9 17.30 4.17 -0.18
C GLY A 9 16.54 2.93 -0.66
N ASN A 10 16.83 2.43 -1.87
CA ASN A 10 16.09 1.33 -2.51
C ASN A 10 16.26 -0.02 -1.78
N LEU A 11 17.46 -0.35 -1.33
CA LEU A 11 17.78 -1.70 -0.85
C LEU A 11 17.02 -2.08 0.43
N VAL A 12 16.99 -1.19 1.42
CA VAL A 12 16.27 -1.42 2.69
C VAL A 12 14.76 -1.53 2.45
N PHE A 13 14.23 -0.72 1.54
CA PHE A 13 12.82 -0.77 1.18
C PHE A 13 12.47 -2.07 0.43
N LEU A 14 13.30 -2.50 -0.52
CA LEU A 14 13.13 -3.78 -1.20
C LEU A 14 13.25 -4.97 -0.23
N LEU A 15 14.15 -4.89 0.74
CA LEU A 15 14.26 -5.88 1.80
C LEU A 15 12.97 -5.92 2.64
N PHE A 16 12.45 -4.77 3.04
CA PHE A 16 11.18 -4.68 3.78
C PHE A 16 10.02 -5.31 3.00
N ILE A 17 9.88 -5.01 1.70
CA ILE A 17 8.88 -5.65 0.83
C ILE A 17 9.06 -7.16 0.82
N THR A 18 10.29 -7.62 0.60
CA THR A 18 10.58 -9.06 0.50
C THR A 18 10.27 -9.79 1.81
N VAL A 19 10.64 -9.22 2.96
CA VAL A 19 10.38 -9.79 4.28
C VAL A 19 8.89 -9.82 4.59
N THR A 20 8.16 -8.74 4.28
CA THR A 20 6.70 -8.69 4.51
C THR A 20 5.97 -9.67 3.62
N THR A 21 6.35 -9.82 2.34
CA THR A 21 5.77 -10.85 1.46
C THR A 21 6.06 -12.26 1.96
N LEU A 22 7.30 -12.54 2.38
CA LEU A 22 7.67 -13.86 2.93
C LEU A 22 6.87 -14.19 4.20
N PHE A 23 6.75 -13.24 5.13
CA PHE A 23 5.98 -13.41 6.36
C PHE A 23 4.51 -13.75 6.05
N ILE A 24 3.91 -13.03 5.10
CA ILE A 24 2.53 -13.27 4.67
C ILE A 24 2.38 -14.65 4.00
N TYR A 25 3.33 -15.06 3.18
CA TYR A 25 3.30 -16.38 2.54
C TYR A 25 3.43 -17.54 3.55
N THR A 26 4.17 -17.32 4.64
CA THR A 26 4.28 -18.31 5.73
C THR A 26 3.11 -18.28 6.70
N SER A 27 2.25 -17.26 6.63
CA SER A 27 1.09 -17.12 7.50
C SER A 27 -0.11 -17.89 6.94
N ASP A 28 -0.88 -18.55 7.80
CA ASP A 28 -2.10 -19.28 7.42
C ASP A 28 -3.31 -18.35 7.25
N LEU A 29 -3.06 -17.14 6.72
CA LEU A 29 -4.09 -16.14 6.47
C LEU A 29 -4.82 -16.46 5.17
N PRO A 30 -6.16 -16.34 5.14
CA PRO A 30 -6.85 -16.41 3.87
C PRO A 30 -6.40 -15.28 2.93
N PRO A 31 -6.47 -15.48 1.61
CA PRO A 31 -5.79 -14.63 0.64
C PRO A 31 -6.17 -13.15 0.76
N GLN A 32 -7.45 -12.84 0.99
CA GLN A 32 -7.92 -11.46 1.08
C GLN A 32 -7.34 -10.72 2.30
N GLN A 33 -7.22 -11.36 3.47
CA GLN A 33 -6.57 -10.74 4.63
C GLN A 33 -5.07 -10.54 4.40
N ALA A 34 -4.40 -11.52 3.80
CA ALA A 34 -2.99 -11.46 3.43
C ALA A 34 -2.70 -10.24 2.52
N HIS A 35 -3.46 -10.06 1.44
CA HIS A 35 -3.30 -8.92 0.55
C HIS A 35 -3.61 -7.60 1.25
N THR A 36 -4.65 -7.55 2.09
CA THR A 36 -5.00 -6.35 2.86
C THR A 36 -3.85 -5.90 3.76
N LEU A 37 -3.25 -6.85 4.49
CA LEU A 37 -2.10 -6.58 5.36
C LEU A 37 -0.91 -6.07 4.56
N PHE A 38 -0.58 -6.73 3.44
CA PHE A 38 0.51 -6.31 2.56
C PHE A 38 0.33 -4.87 2.08
N ILE A 39 -0.82 -4.55 1.50
CA ILE A 39 -1.13 -3.22 0.96
C ILE A 39 -1.06 -2.16 2.06
N THR A 40 -1.56 -2.48 3.25
CA THR A 40 -1.53 -1.57 4.41
C THR A 40 -0.10 -1.27 4.84
N LEU A 41 0.75 -2.30 5.00
CA LEU A 41 2.14 -2.13 5.40
C LEU A 41 2.94 -1.33 4.38
N ILE A 42 2.75 -1.57 3.09
CA ILE A 42 3.42 -0.81 2.02
C ILE A 42 2.98 0.65 2.03
N THR A 43 1.67 0.90 2.13
CA THR A 43 1.13 2.27 2.12
C THR A 43 1.63 3.06 3.33
N ALA A 44 1.53 2.48 4.54
CA ALA A 44 2.03 3.10 5.77
C ALA A 44 3.54 3.36 5.71
N SER A 45 4.32 2.42 5.17
CA SER A 45 5.76 2.59 5.04
C SER A 45 6.11 3.73 4.05
N LEU A 46 5.34 3.89 2.98
CA LEU A 46 5.52 5.00 2.05
C LEU A 46 5.15 6.36 2.67
N TRP A 47 4.19 6.41 3.60
CA TRP A 47 3.89 7.61 4.38
C TRP A 47 5.05 7.98 5.31
N ILE A 48 5.56 7.01 6.08
CA ILE A 48 6.64 7.25 7.05
C ILE A 48 7.96 7.62 6.36
N THR A 49 8.27 6.97 5.24
CA THR A 49 9.53 7.19 4.53
C THR A 49 9.48 8.33 3.53
N GLU A 50 8.30 8.91 3.28
CA GLU A 50 8.05 9.98 2.30
C GLU A 50 8.71 9.75 0.93
N LYS A 51 8.85 8.48 0.52
CA LYS A 51 9.44 8.10 -0.79
C LYS A 51 8.60 8.56 -1.97
N LEU A 52 7.30 8.73 -1.76
CA LEU A 52 6.33 9.31 -2.68
C LEU A 52 5.53 10.37 -1.93
N PRO A 53 5.03 11.43 -2.61
CA PRO A 53 4.10 12.36 -2.00
C PRO A 53 2.92 11.62 -1.39
N ILE A 54 2.49 12.03 -0.19
CA ILE A 54 1.38 11.40 0.55
C ILE A 54 0.13 11.20 -0.35
N PRO A 55 -0.30 12.18 -1.19
CA PRO A 55 -1.43 11.94 -2.08
C PRO A 55 -1.24 10.77 -3.04
N VAL A 56 -0.02 10.56 -3.55
CA VAL A 56 0.28 9.48 -4.50
C VAL A 56 0.30 8.12 -3.81
N SER A 57 0.96 8.01 -2.65
CA SER A 57 0.98 6.76 -1.89
C SER A 57 -0.40 6.38 -1.36
N SER A 58 -1.24 7.36 -1.01
CA SER A 58 -2.62 7.14 -0.59
C SER A 58 -3.55 6.63 -1.70
N LEU A 59 -3.15 6.70 -2.98
CA LEU A 59 -3.89 6.06 -4.09
C LEU A 59 -3.60 4.56 -4.20
N ILE A 60 -2.65 4.00 -3.46
CA ILE A 60 -2.35 2.56 -3.55
C ILE A 60 -3.56 1.71 -3.12
N PRO A 61 -4.21 1.94 -1.96
CA PRO A 61 -5.37 1.15 -1.56
C PRO A 61 -6.58 1.35 -2.47
N ILE A 62 -6.77 2.55 -3.04
CA ILE A 62 -7.92 2.84 -3.92
C ILE A 62 -7.91 1.94 -5.17
N ALA A 63 -6.73 1.62 -5.69
CA ALA A 63 -6.55 0.78 -6.86
C ALA A 63 -6.35 -0.70 -6.49
N ALA A 64 -5.59 -0.98 -5.43
CA ALA A 64 -5.22 -2.34 -5.08
C ALA A 64 -6.38 -3.14 -4.48
N PHE A 65 -7.22 -2.53 -3.63
CA PHE A 65 -8.32 -3.27 -2.99
C PHE A 65 -9.34 -3.84 -3.98
N PRO A 66 -9.81 -3.10 -5.00
CA PRO A 66 -10.68 -3.68 -6.03
C PRO A 66 -9.95 -4.69 -6.91
N LEU A 67 -8.68 -4.43 -7.25
CA LEU A 67 -7.89 -5.31 -8.11
C LEU A 67 -7.71 -6.72 -7.51
N PHE A 68 -7.52 -6.81 -6.20
CA PHE A 68 -7.38 -8.08 -5.48
C PHE A 68 -8.71 -8.65 -4.97
N GLY A 69 -9.85 -8.05 -5.34
CA GLY A 69 -11.18 -8.50 -4.91
C GLY A 69 -11.39 -8.41 -3.39
N ILE A 70 -10.68 -7.50 -2.72
CA ILE A 70 -10.78 -7.29 -1.27
C ILE A 70 -12.05 -6.51 -0.94
N LEU A 71 -12.32 -5.44 -1.70
CA LEU A 71 -13.50 -4.59 -1.56
C LEU A 71 -14.03 -4.18 -2.94
N ASP A 72 -15.33 -3.92 -3.04
CA ASP A 72 -15.95 -3.37 -4.25
C ASP A 72 -15.48 -1.93 -4.53
N SER A 73 -15.26 -1.59 -5.80
CA SER A 73 -14.80 -0.26 -6.23
C SER A 73 -15.65 0.89 -5.68
N LYS A 74 -16.97 0.70 -5.58
CA LYS A 74 -17.88 1.71 -5.04
C LYS A 74 -17.63 1.95 -3.55
N LEU A 75 -17.42 0.87 -2.79
CA LEU A 75 -17.15 0.97 -1.35
C LEU A 75 -15.80 1.62 -1.08
N VAL A 76 -14.77 1.25 -1.88
CA VAL A 76 -13.45 1.88 -1.77
C VAL A 76 -13.54 3.37 -2.11
N ALA A 77 -14.22 3.75 -3.21
CA ALA A 77 -14.37 5.14 -3.60
C ALA A 77 -15.08 6.01 -2.55
N GLN A 78 -16.06 5.46 -1.83
CA GLN A 78 -16.76 6.17 -0.74
C GLN A 78 -15.82 6.62 0.38
N SER A 79 -14.78 5.82 0.70
CA SER A 79 -13.77 6.17 1.72
C SER A 79 -12.88 7.35 1.31
N TYR A 80 -12.78 7.66 0.01
CA TYR A 80 -11.96 8.74 -0.53
C TYR A 80 -12.78 9.96 -0.97
N GLY A 81 -14.08 9.79 -1.25
CA GLY A 81 -14.99 10.86 -1.69
C GLY A 81 -15.65 11.66 -0.56
N SER A 82 -15.11 11.62 0.67
CA SER A 82 -15.65 12.40 1.78
C SER A 82 -15.51 13.91 1.52
N PRO A 83 -16.55 14.73 1.75
CA PRO A 83 -16.48 16.19 1.62
C PRO A 83 -15.47 16.88 2.56
N LEU A 84 -14.81 16.11 3.44
CA LEU A 84 -13.77 16.60 4.35
C LEU A 84 -12.35 16.42 3.79
N ILE A 85 -12.17 15.58 2.77
CA ILE A 85 -10.85 15.20 2.21
C ILE A 85 -10.60 15.90 0.86
N LEU A 86 -11.66 16.35 0.19
CA LEU A 86 -11.67 17.23 -0.99
C LEU A 86 -12.27 18.58 -0.62
#